data_AF-A0A965WX82-F1
#
_entry.id   AF-A0A965WX82-F1
#
_cell.length_a   1.000
_cell.length_b   1.000
_cell.length_c   1.000
_cell.angle_alpha   90.00
_cell.angle_beta   90.00
_cell.angle_gamma   90.00
#
_symmetry.space_group_name_H-M   'P 1'
#
loop_
_entity.id
_entity.type
_entity.pdbx_description
1 polymer ?
#
loop_
_entity_poly.entity_id
_entity_poly.type
_entity_poly.pdbx_seq_one_letter_code
_entity_poly.pdbx_strand_id
1 'polypeptide(L)'
;MTSWITLPHIFQTGMVWQQQTRITLSGHAGPGSALTVEWTRLPLDPQSVSPHDPRYGTLFTATVACDPKGAFSVELPAFEASFDPCELMISDGTFKTCLKEILVGDIFLFVGELPWPGQEWASSSEPSHTGTVPAMQPYLRQLDILAPDAETVWTSQAHFEPSGPGQGWCLTALAQHFGRDILPDIHVPVGLLLLDAPGRRLRDFLPDTRKGLFRRLAGLKGFGVCAIVWSGHPKDSDRPDKLQEGLMKLATALRSDLKAGSGTEPAFILFHLPTYAAGQRLFYEQTLGNEALTYVRHHLAAPTALVPVSGLQPAQPLATLAGRLRLVCLGLLYQRKAPTSAPECESIELVGGKLMLTFSNIGEGLRLTRDDSRLRGFTICGPDRVFREAQAKVLYGVRVMVWHEAVPNPVAVTYGFFDPHERANLISKDHLPIVPFRSDQEDSVYALPREWMHCDDAAEWQVFAGAIKFRLEKANKSEGEGSLSLSYQMDSCQNIVFGPWIDRPSDFPPMDLSTSPKLVLDVFNPDLKEKGLSLKLMAIVAPGAREIETAVQKIIPALRWQTLTFDLQPFAQEIDLAQVIRIQLVLQDKAGRGQIYLDNIRQA
;
A
#
# COMPACT_ATOMS: atom_id res chain seq x y z
N MET A 1 30.21 38.74 -31.54
CA MET A 1 29.82 37.93 -30.37
C MET A 1 29.18 36.66 -30.91
N THR A 2 29.58 35.49 -30.44
CA THR A 2 28.90 34.24 -30.81
C THR A 2 27.50 34.25 -30.19
N SER A 3 26.48 34.27 -31.03
CA SER A 3 25.06 34.27 -30.65
C SER A 3 24.60 32.82 -30.51
N TRP A 4 24.12 32.47 -29.31
CA TRP A 4 23.62 31.15 -28.96
C TRP A 4 22.70 31.28 -27.75
N ILE A 5 21.73 30.37 -27.64
CA ILE A 5 20.79 30.27 -26.51
C ILE A 5 20.72 28.80 -26.11
N THR A 6 20.71 28.52 -24.81
CA THR A 6 20.63 27.18 -24.25
C THR A 6 19.69 27.17 -23.04
N LEU A 7 18.71 26.28 -23.08
CA LEU A 7 17.77 26.04 -21.99
C LEU A 7 18.11 24.71 -21.30
N PRO A 8 17.72 24.52 -20.03
CA PRO A 8 17.70 23.20 -19.40
C PRO A 8 16.93 22.20 -20.27
N HIS A 9 17.42 20.96 -20.34
CA HIS A 9 16.85 19.91 -21.19
C HIS A 9 15.36 19.64 -20.95
N ILE A 10 14.78 20.02 -19.81
CA ILE A 10 13.35 19.84 -19.54
C ILE A 10 12.45 20.71 -20.44
N PHE A 11 12.95 21.88 -20.86
CA PHE A 11 12.21 22.84 -21.68
C PHE A 11 12.34 22.44 -23.15
N GLN A 12 11.30 21.77 -23.67
CA GLN A 12 11.30 21.25 -25.03
C GLN A 12 9.96 21.49 -25.71
N THR A 13 9.98 21.38 -27.03
CA THR A 13 8.75 21.23 -27.83
C THR A 13 7.98 20.01 -27.33
N GLY A 14 6.65 20.14 -27.21
CA GLY A 14 5.80 19.06 -26.73
C GLY A 14 5.76 18.91 -25.21
N MET A 15 6.31 19.84 -24.42
CA MET A 15 6.18 19.80 -22.95
C MET A 15 4.78 20.16 -22.45
N VAL A 16 4.50 19.85 -21.18
CA VAL A 16 3.39 20.44 -20.41
C VAL A 16 3.96 21.47 -19.45
N TRP A 17 3.27 22.59 -19.33
CA TRP A 17 3.59 23.72 -18.47
C TRP A 17 2.57 23.80 -17.34
N GLN A 18 3.01 23.98 -16.09
CA GLN A 18 2.11 23.99 -14.95
C GLN A 18 1.20 25.23 -15.00
N GLN A 19 -0.11 25.00 -14.91
CA GLN A 19 -1.11 26.06 -14.88
C GLN A 19 -1.12 26.81 -13.55
N GLN A 20 -1.74 27.99 -13.55
CA GLN A 20 -2.08 28.79 -12.37
C GLN A 20 -0.89 29.11 -11.46
N THR A 21 0.31 29.08 -12.01
CA THR A 21 1.53 29.38 -11.27
C THR A 21 2.51 30.17 -12.11
N ARG A 22 3.27 31.04 -11.46
CA ARG A 22 4.31 31.83 -12.12
C ARG A 22 5.57 30.99 -12.21
N ILE A 23 6.08 30.82 -13.42
CA ILE A 23 7.22 29.95 -13.69
C ILE A 23 8.42 30.79 -14.07
N THR A 24 9.56 30.45 -13.48
CA THR A 24 10.83 31.08 -13.79
C THR A 24 11.53 30.29 -14.88
N LEU A 25 11.60 30.86 -16.08
CA LEU A 25 12.39 30.33 -17.17
C LEU A 25 13.83 30.84 -17.02
N SER A 26 14.77 29.90 -16.86
CA SER A 26 16.19 30.21 -16.73
C SER A 26 17.00 29.47 -17.80
N GLY A 27 18.10 30.09 -18.24
CA GLY A 27 18.99 29.51 -19.24
C GLY A 27 20.29 30.27 -19.37
N HIS A 28 21.05 29.95 -20.41
CA HIS A 28 22.26 30.66 -20.78
C HIS A 28 22.21 31.13 -22.24
N ALA A 29 22.84 32.26 -22.52
CA ALA A 29 23.03 32.76 -23.86
C ALA A 29 24.37 33.50 -23.97
N GLY A 30 24.64 34.12 -25.13
CA GLY A 30 25.81 34.97 -25.32
C GLY A 30 25.96 36.01 -24.20
N PRO A 31 27.12 36.13 -23.53
CA PRO A 31 27.32 37.10 -22.44
C PRO A 31 26.99 38.53 -22.84
N GLY A 32 26.20 39.23 -22.01
CA GLY A 32 25.78 40.61 -22.26
C GLY A 32 24.76 40.79 -23.40
N SER A 33 24.20 39.70 -23.96
CA SER A 33 23.09 39.78 -24.92
C SER A 33 21.78 40.21 -24.23
N ALA A 34 20.87 40.80 -25.00
CA ALA A 34 19.50 41.07 -24.60
C ALA A 34 18.57 40.09 -25.33
N LEU A 35 17.79 39.34 -24.57
CA LEU A 35 16.86 38.33 -25.08
C LEU A 35 15.44 38.87 -25.05
N THR A 36 14.68 38.62 -26.10
CA THR A 36 13.23 38.79 -26.15
C THR A 36 12.58 37.43 -25.99
N VAL A 37 11.62 37.34 -25.07
CA VAL A 37 10.89 36.13 -24.72
C VAL A 37 9.41 36.37 -25.01
N GLU A 38 8.82 35.54 -25.86
CA GLU A 38 7.42 35.65 -26.27
C GLU A 38 6.68 34.34 -26.02
N TRP A 39 5.49 34.46 -25.44
CA TRP A 39 4.55 33.35 -25.26
C TRP A 39 3.32 33.58 -26.13
N THR A 40 3.04 32.64 -27.02
CA THR A 40 1.94 32.75 -27.99
C THR A 40 1.01 31.57 -27.83
N ARG A 41 -0.30 31.80 -27.79
CA ARG A 41 -1.31 30.73 -27.84
C ARG A 41 -1.92 30.64 -29.23
N LEU A 42 -2.01 29.43 -29.76
CA LEU A 42 -2.55 29.14 -31.09
C LEU A 42 -3.87 28.37 -30.97
N PRO A 43 -4.93 28.72 -31.72
CA PRO A 43 -6.18 27.97 -31.70
C PRO A 43 -6.00 26.57 -32.27
N LEU A 44 -6.56 25.55 -31.60
CA LEU A 44 -6.52 24.17 -32.07
C LEU A 44 -7.18 24.02 -33.45
N ASP A 45 -8.30 24.72 -33.67
CA ASP A 45 -8.91 24.90 -34.99
C ASP A 45 -8.91 26.39 -35.35
N PRO A 46 -7.94 26.86 -36.15
CA PRO A 46 -7.84 28.26 -36.56
C PRO A 46 -9.04 28.78 -37.34
N GLN A 47 -9.84 27.90 -37.96
CA GLN A 47 -11.03 28.33 -38.72
C GLN A 47 -12.23 28.62 -37.82
N SER A 48 -12.22 28.10 -36.60
CA SER A 48 -13.29 28.25 -35.62
C SER A 48 -13.19 29.51 -34.75
N VAL A 49 -12.11 30.28 -34.89
CA VAL A 49 -11.76 31.38 -34.00
C VAL A 49 -11.61 32.69 -34.77
N SER A 50 -12.16 33.78 -34.21
CA SER A 50 -11.98 35.13 -34.75
C SER A 50 -10.51 35.57 -34.66
N PRO A 51 -9.94 36.22 -35.70
CA PRO A 51 -8.59 36.80 -35.65
C PRO A 51 -8.40 37.86 -34.54
N HIS A 52 -9.48 38.35 -33.94
CA HIS A 52 -9.46 39.35 -32.86
C HIS A 52 -9.81 38.76 -31.49
N ASP A 53 -9.90 37.44 -31.35
CA ASP A 53 -10.14 36.81 -30.06
C ASP A 53 -8.91 37.01 -29.14
N PRO A 54 -9.06 37.72 -28.01
CA PRO A 54 -7.94 38.09 -27.14
C PRO A 54 -7.29 36.90 -26.43
N ARG A 55 -7.88 35.70 -26.53
CA ARG A 55 -7.30 34.46 -25.97
C ARG A 55 -6.13 33.92 -26.80
N TYR A 56 -5.98 34.37 -28.04
CA TYR A 56 -5.00 33.86 -29.00
C TYR A 56 -4.02 34.94 -29.46
N GLY A 57 -2.86 34.51 -29.97
CA GLY A 57 -1.74 35.39 -30.29
C GLY A 57 -0.76 35.53 -29.13
N THR A 58 0.08 36.57 -29.16
CA THR A 58 1.12 36.80 -28.15
C THR A 58 0.49 37.28 -26.84
N LEU A 59 0.47 36.40 -25.84
CA LEU A 59 -0.10 36.67 -24.52
C LEU A 59 0.91 37.29 -23.55
N PHE A 60 2.20 37.10 -23.80
CA PHE A 60 3.27 37.66 -22.98
C PHE A 60 4.49 37.95 -23.85
N THR A 61 5.12 39.10 -23.57
CA THR A 61 6.41 39.48 -24.14
C THR A 61 7.25 40.17 -23.07
N ALA A 62 8.54 39.84 -23.00
CA ALA A 62 9.49 40.47 -22.09
C ALA A 62 10.88 40.52 -22.72
N THR A 63 11.66 41.54 -22.33
CA THR A 63 13.08 41.63 -22.66
C THR A 63 13.90 41.43 -21.39
N VAL A 64 14.88 40.53 -21.44
CA VAL A 64 15.78 40.21 -20.32
C VAL A 64 17.24 40.32 -20.75
N ALA A 65 18.08 40.94 -19.93
CA ALA A 65 19.52 41.01 -20.17
C ALA A 65 20.22 39.79 -19.54
N CYS A 66 21.18 39.22 -20.27
CA CYS A 66 22.08 38.20 -19.74
C CYS A 66 23.14 38.81 -18.83
N ASP A 67 23.48 38.11 -17.76
CA ASP A 67 24.57 38.50 -16.86
C ASP A 67 25.96 38.35 -17.54
N PRO A 68 27.06 38.78 -16.89
CA PRO A 68 28.41 38.63 -17.44
C PRO A 68 28.87 37.19 -17.69
N LYS A 69 28.19 36.19 -17.11
CA LYS A 69 28.42 34.76 -17.33
C LYS A 69 27.47 34.16 -18.37
N GLY A 70 26.58 34.97 -18.94
CA GLY A 70 25.58 34.56 -19.92
C GLY A 70 24.29 34.00 -19.32
N ALA A 71 24.12 33.97 -18.00
CA ALA A 71 22.90 33.46 -17.38
C ALA A 71 21.77 34.49 -17.50
N PHE A 72 20.54 34.00 -17.72
CA PHE A 72 19.33 34.81 -17.70
C PHE A 72 18.21 34.11 -16.93
N SER A 73 17.27 34.90 -16.43
CA SER A 73 16.08 34.43 -15.74
C SER A 73 14.92 35.37 -16.03
N VAL A 74 13.78 34.83 -16.45
CA VAL A 74 12.56 35.58 -16.75
C VAL A 74 11.37 34.89 -16.08
N GLU A 75 10.54 35.66 -15.39
CA GLU A 75 9.33 35.17 -14.74
C GLU A 75 8.15 35.34 -15.69
N LEU A 76 7.51 34.23 -16.05
CA LEU A 76 6.29 34.22 -16.86
C LEU A 76 5.06 34.29 -15.93
N PRO A 77 3.98 34.98 -16.36
CA PRO A 77 2.75 35.05 -15.59
C PRO A 77 2.08 33.67 -15.47
N ALA A 78 1.13 33.57 -14.54
CA ALA A 78 0.29 32.38 -14.41
C ALA A 78 -0.66 32.28 -15.60
N PHE A 79 -0.64 31.14 -16.29
CA PHE A 79 -1.56 30.84 -17.40
C PHE A 79 -2.65 29.85 -16.94
N GLU A 80 -3.87 30.05 -17.43
CA GLU A 80 -4.96 29.09 -17.27
C GLU A 80 -4.72 27.84 -18.14
N ALA A 81 -5.15 26.68 -17.66
CA ALA A 81 -5.08 25.44 -18.43
C ALA A 81 -5.79 25.57 -19.78
N SER A 82 -5.22 24.90 -20.77
CA SER A 82 -5.68 24.98 -22.15
C SER A 82 -5.20 23.78 -22.96
N PHE A 83 -6.13 23.19 -23.71
CA PHE A 83 -5.82 22.18 -24.73
C PHE A 83 -5.28 22.80 -26.03
N ASP A 84 -5.42 24.12 -26.19
CA ASP A 84 -4.82 24.86 -27.31
C ASP A 84 -3.29 24.93 -27.16
N PRO A 85 -2.51 24.62 -28.21
CA PRO A 85 -1.06 24.63 -28.15
C PRO A 85 -0.51 26.05 -28.00
N CYS A 86 0.61 26.15 -27.30
CA CYS A 86 1.37 27.37 -27.11
C CYS A 86 2.77 27.23 -27.73
N GLU A 87 3.36 28.36 -28.11
CA GLU A 87 4.74 28.47 -28.54
C GLU A 87 5.50 29.42 -27.59
N LEU A 88 6.70 29.02 -27.20
CA LEU A 88 7.65 29.85 -26.44
C LEU A 88 8.83 30.18 -27.35
N MET A 89 8.97 31.45 -27.70
CA MET A 89 10.06 31.94 -28.53
C MET A 89 11.05 32.76 -27.70
N ILE A 90 12.33 32.49 -27.88
CA ILE A 90 13.44 33.23 -27.27
C ILE A 90 14.38 33.66 -28.39
N SER A 91 14.71 34.95 -28.45
CA SER A 91 15.53 35.53 -29.51
C SER A 91 16.47 36.60 -28.97
N ASP A 92 17.72 36.62 -29.43
CA ASP A 92 18.65 37.74 -29.19
C ASP A 92 18.69 38.73 -30.38
N GLY A 93 17.76 38.58 -31.32
CA GLY A 93 17.69 39.32 -32.58
C GLY A 93 18.49 38.67 -33.73
N THR A 94 19.47 37.81 -33.43
CA THR A 94 20.29 37.09 -34.43
C THR A 94 19.97 35.60 -34.44
N PHE A 95 19.97 34.97 -33.26
CA PHE A 95 19.61 33.59 -33.05
C PHE A 95 18.25 33.51 -32.36
N LYS A 96 17.45 32.52 -32.76
CA LYS A 96 16.14 32.26 -32.18
C LYS A 96 15.97 30.77 -31.87
N THR A 97 15.36 30.49 -30.72
CA THR A 97 14.88 29.17 -30.34
C THR A 97 13.37 29.27 -30.13
N CYS A 98 12.60 28.38 -30.75
CA CYS A 98 11.16 28.32 -30.60
C CYS A 98 10.77 26.90 -30.15
N LEU A 99 10.23 26.80 -28.94
CA LEU A 99 9.61 25.60 -28.42
C LEU A 99 8.13 25.62 -28.80
N LYS A 100 7.66 24.54 -29.40
CA LYS A 100 6.29 24.47 -29.95
C LYS A 100 5.44 23.44 -29.24
N GLU A 101 4.16 23.40 -29.59
CA GLU A 101 3.24 22.38 -29.10
C GLU A 101 3.18 22.32 -27.56
N ILE A 102 3.40 23.42 -26.86
CA ILE A 102 3.39 23.43 -25.39
C ILE A 102 1.94 23.44 -24.91
N LEU A 103 1.59 22.57 -23.98
CA LEU A 103 0.27 22.61 -23.32
C LEU A 103 0.37 23.24 -21.94
N VAL A 104 -0.70 23.89 -21.47
CA VAL A 104 -0.79 24.40 -20.10
C VAL A 104 -1.77 23.52 -19.33
N GLY A 105 -1.33 22.91 -18.24
CA GLY A 105 -2.11 21.93 -17.48
C GLY A 105 -1.47 21.57 -16.15
N ASP A 106 -1.79 20.39 -15.61
CA ASP A 106 -1.27 19.92 -14.33
C ASP A 106 -0.10 18.95 -14.49
N ILE A 107 0.93 19.14 -13.66
CA ILE A 107 2.17 18.36 -13.70
C ILE A 107 2.33 17.59 -12.40
N PHE A 108 2.49 16.27 -12.53
CA PHE A 108 2.73 15.34 -11.44
C PHE A 108 4.15 14.80 -11.51
N LEU A 109 4.89 14.87 -10.40
CA LEU A 109 6.23 14.28 -10.30
C LEU A 109 6.16 12.95 -9.55
N PHE A 110 6.58 11.86 -10.20
CA PHE A 110 6.71 10.54 -9.60
C PHE A 110 8.16 10.25 -9.24
N VAL A 111 8.42 9.91 -7.98
CA VAL A 111 9.77 9.73 -7.43
C VAL A 111 9.86 8.41 -6.67
N GLY A 112 10.90 7.63 -6.95
CA GLY A 112 11.24 6.45 -6.16
C GLY A 112 11.17 5.18 -6.99
N GLU A 113 10.53 4.15 -6.44
CA GLU A 113 10.23 2.90 -7.14
C GLU A 113 8.85 2.40 -6.75
N LEU A 114 8.23 1.58 -7.58
CA LEU A 114 7.04 0.82 -7.18
C LEU A 114 7.47 -0.60 -6.80
N PRO A 115 7.59 -0.92 -5.50
CA PRO A 115 8.00 -2.25 -5.10
C PRO A 115 6.89 -3.25 -5.33
N TRP A 116 7.07 -4.09 -6.35
CA TRP A 116 6.13 -5.17 -6.65
C TRP A 116 6.48 -6.45 -5.87
N PRO A 117 5.48 -7.22 -5.46
CA PRO A 117 5.72 -8.50 -4.83
C PRO A 117 6.06 -9.59 -5.84
N GLY A 118 7.26 -10.14 -5.73
CA GLY A 118 7.56 -11.56 -5.95
C GLY A 118 7.24 -12.21 -7.31
N GLN A 119 7.71 -13.45 -7.47
CA GLN A 119 7.53 -14.26 -8.69
C GLN A 119 6.11 -14.82 -8.87
N GLU A 120 5.32 -14.98 -7.80
CA GLU A 120 3.97 -15.57 -7.86
C GLU A 120 3.01 -14.75 -8.72
N TRP A 121 3.26 -13.45 -8.78
CA TRP A 121 2.51 -12.50 -9.58
C TRP A 121 3.13 -12.26 -10.97
N ALA A 122 4.35 -12.74 -11.24
CA ALA A 122 5.01 -12.58 -12.54
C ALA A 122 4.29 -13.29 -13.71
N SER A 123 3.30 -14.15 -13.42
CA SER A 123 2.52 -14.88 -14.42
C SER A 123 1.23 -14.18 -14.85
N SER A 124 0.78 -13.13 -14.14
CA SER A 124 -0.38 -12.36 -14.60
C SER A 124 0.08 -11.37 -15.67
N SER A 125 -0.16 -11.73 -16.92
CA SER A 125 -0.21 -10.76 -18.00
C SER A 125 -1.32 -9.75 -17.66
N GLU A 126 -0.99 -8.47 -17.55
CA GLU A 126 -2.04 -7.47 -17.57
C GLU A 126 -2.86 -7.66 -18.85
N PRO A 127 -4.20 -7.66 -18.77
CA PRO A 127 -4.98 -7.53 -19.98
C PRO A 127 -4.53 -6.23 -20.63
N SER A 128 -4.03 -6.31 -21.87
CA SER A 128 -3.83 -5.11 -22.67
C SER A 128 -5.17 -4.37 -22.64
N HIS A 129 -5.20 -3.20 -22.01
CA HIS A 129 -6.39 -2.37 -22.00
C HIS A 129 -6.54 -1.80 -23.42
N THR A 130 -7.01 -2.67 -24.31
CA THR A 130 -7.48 -2.42 -25.67
C THR A 130 -8.93 -1.93 -25.64
N GLY A 131 -9.34 -1.30 -24.54
CA GLY A 131 -10.46 -0.36 -24.58
C GLY A 131 -10.04 0.74 -25.55
N THR A 132 -10.85 0.99 -26.57
CA THR A 132 -10.67 2.06 -27.55
C THR A 132 -10.12 3.31 -26.87
N VAL A 133 -8.83 3.59 -27.07
CA VAL A 133 -8.17 4.77 -26.51
C VAL A 133 -8.95 5.99 -27.04
N PRO A 134 -9.67 6.74 -26.20
CA PRO A 134 -10.47 7.86 -26.68
C PRO A 134 -9.57 8.92 -27.33
N ALA A 135 -10.18 9.83 -28.10
CA ALA A 135 -9.57 10.89 -28.91
C ALA A 135 -8.69 11.95 -28.16
N MET A 136 -8.19 11.64 -26.95
CA MET A 136 -7.43 12.53 -26.05
C MET A 136 -5.90 12.41 -26.19
N GLN A 137 -5.39 11.80 -27.26
CA GLN A 137 -4.00 11.33 -27.40
C GLN A 137 -2.86 12.38 -27.25
N PRO A 138 -3.01 13.69 -27.54
CA PRO A 138 -1.89 14.63 -27.39
C PRO A 138 -1.80 15.29 -26.00
N TYR A 139 -2.78 15.10 -25.11
CA TYR A 139 -2.94 15.92 -23.90
C TYR A 139 -2.42 15.27 -22.61
N LEU A 140 -2.10 13.97 -22.65
CA LEU A 140 -1.31 13.29 -21.63
C LEU A 140 0.12 13.13 -22.16
N ARG A 141 1.08 13.69 -21.44
CA ARG A 141 2.49 13.66 -21.83
C ARG A 141 3.38 13.27 -20.66
N GLN A 142 4.49 12.60 -20.95
CA GLN A 142 5.46 12.19 -19.94
C GLN A 142 6.88 12.59 -20.32
N LEU A 143 7.74 12.67 -19.33
CA LEU A 143 9.18 12.83 -19.47
C LEU A 143 9.91 11.96 -18.46
N ASP A 144 10.80 11.09 -18.94
CA ASP A 144 11.72 10.34 -18.10
C ASP A 144 12.96 11.18 -17.77
N ILE A 145 13.16 11.46 -16.48
CA ILE A 145 14.26 12.29 -15.95
C ILE A 145 15.57 11.48 -15.86
N LEU A 146 15.50 10.15 -15.83
CA LEU A 146 16.69 9.29 -15.76
C LEU A 146 17.23 8.88 -17.12
N ALA A 147 16.46 9.06 -18.18
CA ALA A 147 16.92 8.87 -19.55
C ALA A 147 18.21 9.67 -19.80
N PRO A 148 19.12 9.19 -20.66
CA PRO A 148 20.23 10.01 -21.15
C PRO A 148 19.73 11.34 -21.70
N ASP A 149 20.48 12.43 -21.53
CA ASP A 149 20.03 13.78 -21.93
C ASP A 149 19.64 13.87 -23.43
N ALA A 150 20.25 13.02 -24.28
CA ALA A 150 19.93 12.92 -25.71
C ALA A 150 18.60 12.19 -26.01
N GLU A 151 18.09 11.40 -25.07
CA GLU A 151 16.87 10.59 -25.16
C GLU A 151 15.75 11.14 -24.25
N THR A 152 16.08 12.10 -23.38
CA THR A 152 15.12 12.79 -22.50
C THR A 152 14.22 13.67 -23.35
N VAL A 153 13.09 13.12 -23.81
CA VAL A 153 12.14 13.83 -24.68
C VAL A 153 10.71 13.67 -24.16
N TRP A 154 9.93 14.75 -24.23
CA TRP A 154 8.51 14.68 -23.90
C TRP A 154 7.78 13.80 -24.90
N THR A 155 7.13 12.75 -24.41
CA THR A 155 6.36 11.80 -25.24
C THR A 155 4.88 11.94 -24.94
N SER A 156 4.04 11.85 -25.98
CA SER A 156 2.58 11.80 -25.83
C SER A 156 2.12 10.37 -25.61
N GLN A 157 0.90 10.21 -25.08
CA GLN A 157 0.31 8.89 -24.80
C GLN A 157 0.34 7.92 -26.00
N ALA A 158 0.23 8.43 -27.22
CA ALA A 158 0.33 7.64 -28.46
C ALA A 158 1.68 6.92 -28.62
N HIS A 159 2.71 7.37 -27.91
CA HIS A 159 4.08 6.89 -27.98
C HIS A 159 4.58 6.34 -26.64
N PHE A 160 3.69 6.03 -25.69
CA PHE A 160 4.11 5.37 -24.46
C PHE A 160 4.58 3.96 -24.80
N GLU A 161 5.89 3.76 -24.77
CA GLU A 161 6.47 2.43 -24.82
C GLU A 161 6.25 1.74 -23.46
N PRO A 162 5.90 0.44 -23.43
CA PRO A 162 6.00 -0.35 -22.21
C PRO A 162 7.48 -0.47 -21.82
N SER A 163 7.94 0.28 -20.82
CA SER A 163 9.37 0.33 -20.44
C SER A 163 9.74 -0.72 -19.36
N GLY A 164 10.89 -1.41 -19.57
CA GLY A 164 11.62 -2.20 -18.56
C GLY A 164 11.85 -3.71 -18.87
N PRO A 165 13.02 -4.30 -18.53
CA PRO A 165 13.26 -5.73 -18.66
C PRO A 165 12.54 -6.48 -17.52
N GLY A 166 11.44 -7.19 -17.84
CA GLY A 166 10.52 -7.81 -16.86
C GLY A 166 9.10 -7.22 -16.87
N GLN A 167 8.64 -6.87 -18.08
CA GLN A 167 7.44 -6.11 -18.46
C GLN A 167 6.21 -6.27 -17.56
N GLY A 168 5.78 -5.16 -16.96
CA GLY A 168 4.41 -4.97 -16.47
C GLY A 168 4.28 -3.88 -15.43
N TRP A 169 5.08 -3.95 -14.36
CA TRP A 169 4.72 -3.31 -13.09
C TRP A 169 5.84 -2.44 -12.49
N CYS A 170 5.90 -1.19 -12.96
CA CYS A 170 6.85 -0.18 -12.49
C CYS A 170 6.14 1.13 -12.12
N LEU A 171 6.87 2.08 -11.53
CA LEU A 171 6.33 3.39 -11.15
C LEU A 171 5.87 4.17 -12.39
N THR A 172 6.60 4.04 -13.50
CA THR A 172 6.22 4.60 -14.80
C THR A 172 4.86 4.08 -15.27
N ALA A 173 4.64 2.76 -15.23
CA ALA A 173 3.36 2.16 -15.62
C ALA A 173 2.20 2.64 -14.74
N LEU A 174 2.42 2.75 -13.42
CA LEU A 174 1.44 3.33 -12.49
C LEU A 174 1.11 4.78 -12.85
N ALA A 175 2.12 5.61 -13.15
CA ALA A 175 1.94 7.00 -13.55
C ALA A 175 1.11 7.12 -14.85
N GLN A 176 1.35 6.24 -15.82
CA GLN A 176 0.60 6.20 -17.07
C GLN A 176 -0.87 5.82 -16.87
N HIS A 177 -1.15 4.80 -16.05
CA HIS A 177 -2.52 4.43 -15.67
C HIS A 177 -3.22 5.60 -14.96
N PHE A 178 -2.55 6.21 -13.98
CA PHE A 178 -3.07 7.37 -13.28
C PHE A 178 -3.38 8.53 -14.23
N GLY A 179 -2.44 8.89 -15.10
CA GLY A 179 -2.59 9.99 -16.05
C GLY A 179 -3.75 9.79 -17.01
N ARG A 180 -3.92 8.56 -17.53
CA ARG A 180 -5.05 8.20 -18.40
C ARG A 180 -6.39 8.36 -17.67
N ASP A 181 -6.44 7.99 -16.41
CA ASP A 181 -7.69 7.91 -15.66
C ASP A 181 -8.07 9.26 -15.02
N ILE A 182 -7.09 10.11 -14.66
CA ILE A 182 -7.36 11.44 -14.05
C ILE A 182 -7.69 12.52 -15.08
N LEU A 183 -7.06 12.50 -16.26
CA LEU A 183 -7.27 13.49 -17.33
C LEU A 183 -8.76 13.71 -17.68
N PRO A 184 -9.59 12.66 -17.89
CA PRO A 184 -11.01 12.85 -18.16
C PRO A 184 -11.79 13.42 -16.97
N ASP A 185 -11.32 13.32 -15.73
CA ASP A 185 -12.02 13.92 -14.60
C ASP A 185 -11.72 15.39 -14.46
N ILE A 186 -10.45 15.76 -14.58
CA ILE A 186 -10.00 17.13 -14.30
C ILE A 186 -10.15 18.05 -15.50
N HIS A 187 -10.28 17.48 -16.71
CA HIS A 187 -10.46 18.21 -17.97
C HIS A 187 -9.38 19.26 -18.24
N VAL A 188 -8.13 18.95 -17.90
CA VAL A 188 -6.94 19.75 -18.26
C VAL A 188 -5.84 18.83 -18.79
N PRO A 189 -4.88 19.33 -19.61
CA PRO A 189 -3.70 18.56 -19.98
C PRO A 189 -2.92 18.05 -18.76
N VAL A 190 -2.30 16.89 -18.89
CA VAL A 190 -1.55 16.24 -17.80
C VAL A 190 -0.11 15.98 -18.24
N GLY A 191 0.83 16.48 -17.45
CA GLY A 191 2.27 16.19 -17.54
C GLY A 191 2.71 15.21 -16.45
N LEU A 192 3.43 14.16 -16.83
CA LEU A 192 4.04 13.19 -15.92
C LEU A 192 5.56 13.33 -15.95
N LEU A 193 6.15 13.76 -14.86
CA LEU A 193 7.60 13.77 -14.67
C LEU A 193 8.01 12.50 -13.92
N LEU A 194 8.91 11.71 -14.50
CA LEU A 194 9.22 10.37 -14.01
C LEU A 194 10.67 10.29 -13.52
N LEU A 195 10.86 10.02 -12.23
CA LEU A 195 12.14 9.65 -11.63
C LEU A 195 12.04 8.23 -11.05
N ASP A 196 11.75 7.26 -11.94
CA ASP A 196 11.55 5.84 -11.64
C ASP A 196 12.90 5.10 -11.55
N ALA A 197 13.36 4.86 -10.33
CA ALA A 197 14.69 4.31 -10.06
C ALA A 197 14.61 3.00 -9.26
N PRO A 198 14.28 1.86 -9.91
CA PRO A 198 14.16 0.57 -9.24
C PRO A 198 15.47 0.16 -8.53
N GLY A 199 15.32 -0.43 -7.35
CA GLY A 199 16.39 -0.86 -6.45
C GLY A 199 17.06 0.27 -5.65
N ARG A 200 16.58 1.52 -5.77
CA ARG A 200 17.13 2.69 -5.06
C ARG A 200 16.37 2.98 -3.79
N ARG A 201 17.11 3.37 -2.75
CA ARG A 201 16.57 3.66 -1.41
C ARG A 201 16.42 5.16 -1.20
N LEU A 202 15.64 5.58 -0.21
CA LEU A 202 15.43 6.99 0.15
C LEU A 202 16.72 7.82 0.18
N ARG A 203 17.81 7.27 0.74
CA ARG A 203 19.13 7.93 0.82
C ARG A 203 19.69 8.39 -0.54
N ASP A 204 19.34 7.68 -1.62
CA ASP A 204 19.80 7.97 -2.97
C ASP A 204 19.10 9.19 -3.55
N PHE A 205 17.94 9.57 -3.01
CA PHE A 205 17.13 10.72 -3.42
C PHE A 205 17.36 11.95 -2.55
N LEU A 206 18.13 11.86 -1.46
CA LEU A 206 18.40 13.01 -0.59
C LEU A 206 19.30 14.06 -1.27
N PRO A 207 19.08 15.36 -0.99
CA PRO A 207 19.81 16.47 -1.63
C PRO A 207 21.31 16.49 -1.30
N ASP A 208 21.71 15.98 -0.13
CA ASP A 208 23.10 16.02 0.36
C ASP A 208 24.03 15.00 -0.34
N THR A 209 23.46 14.08 -1.11
CA THR A 209 24.22 12.99 -1.72
C THR A 209 24.87 13.49 -3.01
N ARG A 210 26.20 13.70 -3.03
CA ARG A 210 26.94 14.24 -4.20
C ARG A 210 26.71 13.48 -5.51
N LYS A 211 26.46 12.17 -5.43
CA LYS A 211 26.14 11.29 -6.57
C LYS A 211 24.68 10.82 -6.58
N GLY A 212 23.83 11.45 -5.77
CA GLY A 212 22.42 11.09 -5.62
C GLY A 212 21.58 11.47 -6.83
N LEU A 213 20.36 10.96 -6.85
CA LEU A 213 19.37 11.19 -7.90
C LEU A 213 18.72 12.56 -7.79
N PHE A 214 18.73 13.19 -6.61
CA PHE A 214 18.16 14.54 -6.42
C PHE A 214 18.71 15.57 -7.42
N ARG A 215 20.00 15.49 -7.76
CA ARG A 215 20.63 16.42 -8.72
C ARG A 215 20.04 16.37 -10.12
N ARG A 216 19.37 15.26 -10.50
CA ARG A 216 18.68 15.14 -11.79
C ARG A 216 17.49 16.09 -11.88
N LEU A 217 16.98 16.55 -10.73
CA LEU A 217 15.88 17.51 -10.64
C LEU A 217 16.37 18.98 -10.69
N ALA A 218 17.68 19.24 -10.77
CA ALA A 218 18.21 20.60 -10.76
C ALA A 218 17.65 21.48 -11.90
N GLY A 219 17.35 20.87 -13.06
CA GLY A 219 16.74 21.56 -14.21
C GLY A 219 15.27 21.91 -14.02
N LEU A 220 14.60 21.36 -13.00
CA LEU A 220 13.20 21.61 -12.66
C LEU A 220 13.01 22.75 -11.66
N LYS A 221 14.09 23.42 -11.26
CA LYS A 221 14.00 24.48 -10.27
C LYS A 221 13.10 25.62 -10.77
N GLY A 222 12.02 25.90 -10.04
CA GLY A 222 11.01 26.90 -10.39
C GLY A 222 10.04 26.47 -11.50
N PHE A 223 10.07 25.20 -11.94
CA PHE A 223 9.22 24.67 -13.00
C PHE A 223 7.75 24.52 -12.58
N GLY A 224 7.49 24.29 -11.28
CA GLY A 224 6.15 24.11 -10.74
C GLY A 224 5.58 22.72 -11.00
N VAL A 225 5.04 22.10 -9.95
CA VAL A 225 4.25 20.86 -10.04
C VAL A 225 3.05 20.97 -9.10
N CYS A 226 1.94 20.31 -9.42
CA CYS A 226 0.76 20.32 -8.54
C CYS A 226 0.88 19.28 -7.42
N ALA A 227 1.52 18.14 -7.69
CA ALA A 227 1.75 17.10 -6.69
C ALA A 227 3.02 16.29 -6.95
N ILE A 228 3.57 15.78 -5.86
CA ILE A 228 4.74 14.90 -5.81
C ILE A 228 4.28 13.57 -5.22
N VAL A 229 4.44 12.50 -6.01
CA VAL A 229 4.12 11.13 -5.64
C VAL A 229 5.40 10.41 -5.26
N TRP A 230 5.48 9.94 -4.02
CA TRP A 230 6.59 9.16 -3.50
C TRP A 230 6.18 7.71 -3.26
N SER A 231 6.99 6.79 -3.77
CA SER A 231 6.93 5.37 -3.43
C SER A 231 8.35 4.88 -3.13
N GLY A 232 8.54 4.32 -1.93
CA GLY A 232 9.87 3.99 -1.41
C GLY A 232 10.25 2.52 -1.59
N HIS A 233 11.51 2.21 -1.30
CA HIS A 233 11.98 0.83 -1.30
C HIS A 233 11.58 0.12 0.00
N PRO A 234 11.10 -1.14 -0.01
CA PRO A 234 10.62 -1.83 1.20
C PRO A 234 11.67 -1.89 2.32
N LYS A 235 12.94 -2.11 1.99
CA LYS A 235 14.08 -2.06 2.93
C LYS A 235 14.38 -0.68 3.57
N ASP A 236 13.65 0.38 3.22
CA ASP A 236 13.71 1.62 3.99
C ASP A 236 12.91 1.49 5.31
N SER A 237 12.01 0.50 5.41
CA SER A 237 11.26 0.19 6.64
C SER A 237 12.12 -0.38 7.78
N ASP A 238 13.30 -0.95 7.47
CA ASP A 238 14.28 -1.43 8.46
C ASP A 238 14.73 -0.32 9.45
N ARG A 239 14.56 0.96 9.06
CA ARG A 239 15.01 2.14 9.80
C ARG A 239 13.93 3.24 9.78
N PRO A 240 12.82 3.07 10.51
CA PRO A 240 11.68 3.99 10.47
C PRO A 240 12.06 5.41 10.91
N ASP A 241 13.01 5.55 11.83
CA ASP A 241 13.61 6.82 12.25
C ASP A 241 14.24 7.58 11.06
N LYS A 242 15.00 6.87 10.22
CA LYS A 242 15.68 7.44 9.05
C LYS A 242 14.75 7.64 7.87
N LEU A 243 13.74 6.78 7.73
CA LEU A 243 12.66 6.97 6.75
C LEU A 243 11.93 8.29 7.02
N GLN A 244 11.51 8.52 8.26
CA GLN A 244 10.84 9.75 8.68
C GLN A 244 11.73 10.99 8.46
N GLU A 245 12.95 10.99 9.00
CA GLU A 245 13.89 12.12 8.88
C GLU A 245 14.21 12.43 7.41
N GLY A 246 14.51 11.38 6.62
CA GLY A 246 14.87 11.51 5.23
C GLY A 246 13.72 12.01 4.36
N LEU A 247 12.48 11.56 4.60
CA LEU A 247 11.31 12.02 3.84
C LEU A 247 10.96 13.47 4.15
N MET A 248 11.02 13.87 5.43
CA MET A 248 10.84 15.28 5.80
C MET A 248 11.86 16.17 5.09
N LYS A 249 13.12 15.72 5.02
CA LYS A 249 14.20 16.43 4.32
C LYS A 249 13.98 16.47 2.81
N LEU A 250 13.67 15.33 2.19
CA LEU A 250 13.41 15.23 0.76
C LEU A 250 12.23 16.11 0.37
N ALA A 251 11.12 16.02 1.08
CA ALA A 251 9.92 16.79 0.83
C ALA A 251 10.19 18.29 0.95
N THR A 252 10.93 18.72 1.98
CA THR A 252 11.32 20.12 2.15
C THR A 252 12.18 20.62 0.98
N ALA A 253 13.15 19.82 0.53
CA ALA A 253 14.02 20.17 -0.59
C ALA A 253 13.25 20.23 -1.92
N LEU A 254 12.43 19.23 -2.21
CA LEU A 254 11.57 19.20 -3.40
C LEU A 254 10.60 20.38 -3.41
N ARG A 255 9.99 20.72 -2.27
CA ARG A 255 9.14 21.91 -2.16
C ARG A 255 9.91 23.18 -2.45
N SER A 256 11.11 23.33 -1.91
CA SER A 256 11.93 24.51 -2.14
C SER A 256 12.30 24.67 -3.61
N ASP A 257 12.67 23.58 -4.29
CA ASP A 257 13.11 23.64 -5.69
C ASP A 257 11.93 23.70 -6.67
N LEU A 258 10.80 23.03 -6.39
CA LEU A 258 9.66 22.92 -7.30
C LEU A 258 8.55 23.94 -7.02
N LYS A 259 8.71 24.82 -6.02
CA LYS A 259 7.78 25.94 -5.79
C LYS A 259 7.87 26.91 -6.95
N ALA A 260 6.79 27.02 -7.73
CA ALA A 260 6.65 28.02 -8.77
C ALA A 260 6.10 29.33 -8.17
N GLY A 261 6.96 30.35 -8.11
CA GLY A 261 6.62 31.72 -7.73
C GLY A 261 5.68 31.87 -6.53
N SER A 262 4.65 32.71 -6.69
CA SER A 262 3.61 32.98 -5.69
C SER A 262 2.43 31.98 -5.72
N GLY A 263 2.61 30.80 -6.33
CA GLY A 263 1.55 29.79 -6.50
C GLY A 263 1.36 28.87 -5.30
N THR A 264 0.38 27.97 -5.42
CA THR A 264 0.08 26.91 -4.44
C THR A 264 1.25 25.95 -4.32
N GLU A 265 1.63 25.59 -3.09
CA GLU A 265 2.72 24.64 -2.87
C GLU A 265 2.31 23.22 -3.30
N PRO A 266 3.24 22.41 -3.83
CA PRO A 266 2.91 21.08 -4.31
C PRO A 266 2.43 20.20 -3.16
N ALA A 267 1.36 19.44 -3.41
CA ALA A 267 0.92 18.41 -2.48
C ALA A 267 1.87 17.20 -2.49
N PHE A 268 1.88 16.43 -1.40
CA PHE A 268 2.64 15.19 -1.29
C PHE A 268 1.70 14.00 -1.19
N ILE A 269 2.01 12.95 -1.93
CA ILE A 269 1.25 11.71 -1.91
C ILE A 269 2.23 10.57 -1.66
N LEU A 270 2.07 9.90 -0.52
CA LEU A 270 2.95 8.85 -0.05
C LEU A 270 2.27 7.51 -0.24
N PHE A 271 2.88 6.60 -0.99
CA PHE A 271 2.44 5.21 -1.00
C PHE A 271 2.93 4.50 0.25
N HIS A 272 2.06 3.71 0.89
CA HIS A 272 2.50 2.73 1.86
C HIS A 272 3.48 1.76 1.21
N LEU A 273 4.50 1.37 1.98
CA LEU A 273 5.34 0.25 1.61
C LEU A 273 4.51 -1.03 1.67
N PRO A 274 4.70 -1.90 0.70
CA PRO A 274 4.03 -3.16 0.75
C PRO A 274 4.60 -4.05 1.85
N THR A 275 3.73 -4.91 2.31
CA THR A 275 3.97 -5.83 3.42
C THR A 275 3.97 -7.26 2.92
N TYR A 276 4.90 -7.58 2.03
CA TYR A 276 5.02 -8.91 1.43
C TYR A 276 5.86 -9.79 2.32
N ALA A 277 5.23 -10.79 2.94
CA ALA A 277 5.85 -11.55 4.00
C ALA A 277 6.71 -12.71 3.47
N ALA A 278 7.97 -12.72 3.87
CA ALA A 278 8.78 -13.93 4.04
C ALA A 278 9.03 -14.17 5.55
N GLY A 279 7.98 -13.98 6.36
CA GLY A 279 7.99 -14.16 7.82
C GLY A 279 7.51 -12.94 8.64
N GLN A 280 7.16 -13.19 9.91
CA GLN A 280 6.56 -12.21 10.83
C GLN A 280 7.45 -10.99 11.12
N ARG A 281 8.77 -11.17 11.17
CA ARG A 281 9.70 -10.06 11.45
C ARG A 281 9.70 -9.01 10.34
N LEU A 282 9.80 -9.45 9.09
CA LEU A 282 9.80 -8.56 7.93
C LEU A 282 8.48 -7.80 7.82
N PHE A 283 7.38 -8.50 8.10
CA PHE A 283 6.05 -7.89 8.19
C PHE A 283 6.02 -6.75 9.21
N TYR A 284 6.47 -7.03 10.44
CA TYR A 284 6.50 -6.03 11.51
C TYR A 284 7.37 -4.81 11.16
N GLU A 285 8.57 -5.03 10.62
CA GLU A 285 9.46 -3.95 10.16
C GLU A 285 8.78 -3.08 9.08
N GLN A 286 8.10 -3.70 8.10
CA GLN A 286 7.34 -2.98 7.07
C GLN A 286 6.16 -2.18 7.64
N THR A 287 5.43 -2.72 8.61
CA THR A 287 4.35 -2.01 9.31
C THR A 287 4.90 -0.79 10.06
N LEU A 288 6.05 -0.90 10.73
CA LEU A 288 6.72 0.26 11.35
C LEU A 288 7.12 1.32 10.32
N GLY A 289 7.58 0.89 9.13
CA GLY A 289 7.81 1.79 8.00
C GLY A 289 6.54 2.55 7.58
N ASN A 290 5.39 1.87 7.52
CA ASN A 290 4.10 2.48 7.21
C ASN A 290 3.60 3.42 8.33
N GLU A 291 3.87 3.10 9.60
CA GLU A 291 3.63 4.01 10.72
C GLU A 291 4.48 5.30 10.57
N ALA A 292 5.74 5.18 10.15
CA ALA A 292 6.60 6.35 9.87
C ALA A 292 6.09 7.19 8.69
N LEU A 293 5.56 6.58 7.62
CA LEU A 293 4.90 7.31 6.53
C LEU A 293 3.66 8.06 7.02
N THR A 294 2.89 7.43 7.91
CA THR A 294 1.73 8.06 8.55
C THR A 294 2.14 9.25 9.40
N TYR A 295 3.24 9.13 10.17
CA TYR A 295 3.83 10.26 10.88
C TYR A 295 4.18 11.40 9.92
N VAL A 296 4.89 11.12 8.81
CA VAL A 296 5.29 12.16 7.85
C VAL A 296 4.08 12.89 7.28
N ARG A 297 2.99 12.18 6.97
CA ARG A 297 1.74 12.79 6.51
C ARG A 297 1.23 13.86 7.46
N HIS A 298 1.21 13.59 8.77
CA HIS A 298 0.67 14.50 9.79
C HIS A 298 1.60 15.67 10.12
N HIS A 299 2.91 15.52 9.89
CA HIS A 299 3.92 16.49 10.32
C HIS A 299 4.53 17.31 9.18
N LEU A 300 4.35 16.88 7.93
CA LEU A 300 4.81 17.65 6.79
C LEU A 300 3.93 18.89 6.63
N ALA A 301 4.57 20.07 6.58
CA ALA A 301 3.87 21.35 6.45
C ALA A 301 3.34 21.60 5.02
N ALA A 302 2.72 20.61 4.37
CA ALA A 302 2.12 20.65 3.04
C ALA A 302 0.88 19.75 3.00
N PRO A 303 -0.09 19.98 2.09
CA PRO A 303 -1.16 19.02 1.85
C PRO A 303 -0.58 17.64 1.54
N THR A 304 -0.80 16.67 2.43
CA THR A 304 -0.16 15.36 2.33
C THR A 304 -1.19 14.25 2.49
N ALA A 305 -1.09 13.23 1.64
CA ALA A 305 -1.98 12.09 1.63
C ALA A 305 -1.22 10.76 1.62
N LEU A 306 -1.89 9.72 2.10
CA LEU A 306 -1.43 8.33 2.02
C LEU A 306 -2.25 7.57 1.00
N VAL A 307 -1.58 6.71 0.21
CA VAL A 307 -2.22 5.75 -0.67
C VAL A 307 -1.87 4.34 -0.19
N PRO A 308 -2.86 3.53 0.23
CA PRO A 308 -2.59 2.20 0.76
C PRO A 308 -2.29 1.22 -0.36
N VAL A 309 -1.28 0.38 -0.17
CA VAL A 309 -0.88 -0.71 -1.09
C VAL A 309 -1.43 -2.06 -0.66
N SER A 310 -2.01 -2.17 0.54
CA SER A 310 -2.61 -3.41 1.04
C SER A 310 -3.85 -3.85 0.24
N GLY A 311 -4.15 -5.15 0.27
CA GLY A 311 -5.38 -5.71 -0.32
C GLY A 311 -5.46 -5.59 -1.85
N LEU A 312 -4.33 -5.59 -2.55
CA LEU A 312 -4.31 -5.65 -4.01
C LEU A 312 -4.63 -7.07 -4.50
N GLN A 313 -5.39 -7.15 -5.58
CA GLN A 313 -5.77 -8.41 -6.19
C GLN A 313 -4.82 -8.74 -7.36
N PRO A 314 -4.40 -10.00 -7.54
CA PRO A 314 -3.49 -10.41 -8.61
C PRO A 314 -3.87 -9.95 -10.03
N ALA A 315 -5.17 -9.84 -10.32
CA ALA A 315 -5.65 -9.67 -11.69
C ALA A 315 -5.42 -8.27 -12.29
N GLN A 316 -5.55 -7.19 -11.50
CA GLN A 316 -5.43 -5.80 -12.00
C GLN A 316 -4.86 -4.84 -10.93
N PRO A 317 -3.64 -5.08 -10.47
CA PRO A 317 -3.17 -4.44 -9.27
C PRO A 317 -2.64 -3.01 -9.54
N LEU A 318 -2.06 -2.72 -10.72
CA LEU A 318 -1.71 -1.34 -11.13
C LEU A 318 -2.95 -0.47 -11.33
N ALA A 319 -3.96 -0.96 -12.06
CA ALA A 319 -5.21 -0.22 -12.26
C ALA A 319 -5.89 0.09 -10.93
N THR A 320 -5.86 -0.85 -9.97
CA THR A 320 -6.37 -0.62 -8.62
C THR A 320 -5.59 0.50 -7.92
N LEU A 321 -4.25 0.44 -7.91
CA LEU A 321 -3.42 1.48 -7.30
C LEU A 321 -3.58 2.85 -7.95
N ALA A 322 -3.62 2.90 -9.29
CA ALA A 322 -3.86 4.12 -10.05
C ALA A 322 -5.22 4.72 -9.71
N GLY A 323 -6.26 3.88 -9.58
CA GLY A 323 -7.59 4.29 -9.13
C GLY A 323 -7.58 4.88 -7.71
N ARG A 324 -6.85 4.27 -6.77
CA ARG A 324 -6.68 4.80 -5.41
C ARG A 324 -5.96 6.14 -5.41
N LEU A 325 -4.86 6.26 -6.16
CA LEU A 325 -4.10 7.49 -6.33
C LEU A 325 -4.98 8.60 -6.93
N ARG A 326 -5.72 8.28 -8.00
CA ARG A 326 -6.68 9.18 -8.64
C ARG A 326 -7.72 9.70 -7.65
N LEU A 327 -8.36 8.82 -6.87
CA LEU A 327 -9.37 9.21 -5.87
C LEU A 327 -8.79 10.19 -4.84
N VAL A 328 -7.61 9.87 -4.30
CA VAL A 328 -6.92 10.72 -3.32
C VAL A 328 -6.51 12.07 -3.94
N CYS A 329 -5.99 12.09 -5.17
CA CYS A 329 -5.67 13.33 -5.89
C CYS A 329 -6.90 14.20 -6.10
N LEU A 330 -8.05 13.62 -6.49
CA LEU A 330 -9.29 14.35 -6.70
C LEU A 330 -9.80 15.03 -5.42
N GLY A 331 -9.67 14.37 -4.27
CA GLY A 331 -10.01 14.96 -2.97
C GLY A 331 -9.01 16.02 -2.53
N LEU A 332 -7.71 15.71 -2.59
CA LEU A 332 -6.64 16.55 -2.05
C LEU A 332 -6.40 17.83 -2.85
N LEU A 333 -6.39 17.75 -4.19
CA LEU A 333 -6.02 18.86 -5.06
C LEU A 333 -7.23 19.66 -5.57
N TYR A 334 -8.33 18.95 -5.87
CA TYR A 334 -9.48 19.55 -6.58
C TYR A 334 -10.73 19.67 -5.71
N GLN A 335 -10.63 19.35 -4.41
CA GLN A 335 -11.71 19.46 -3.41
C GLN A 335 -13.04 18.84 -3.87
N ARG A 336 -12.98 17.75 -4.63
CA ARG A 336 -14.18 16.99 -4.98
C ARG A 336 -14.72 16.26 -3.75
N LYS A 337 -15.95 15.76 -3.84
CA LYS A 337 -16.52 14.84 -2.84
C LYS A 337 -15.82 13.48 -2.92
N ALA A 338 -14.53 13.46 -2.60
CA ALA A 338 -13.62 12.33 -2.67
C ALA A 338 -12.69 12.35 -1.45
N PRO A 339 -12.17 11.19 -1.01
CA PRO A 339 -11.26 11.13 0.13
C PRO A 339 -9.96 11.89 -0.14
N THR A 340 -9.43 12.56 0.89
CA THR A 340 -8.16 13.31 0.78
C THR A 340 -6.94 12.48 1.16
N SER A 341 -7.14 11.28 1.72
CA SER A 341 -6.11 10.33 2.14
C SER A 341 -6.76 8.96 2.35
N ALA A 342 -5.94 7.92 2.55
CA ALA A 342 -6.40 6.67 3.13
C ALA A 342 -7.17 6.90 4.45
N PRO A 343 -8.20 6.10 4.74
CA PRO A 343 -8.93 6.21 6.00
C PRO A 343 -8.09 5.74 7.19
N GLU A 344 -8.08 6.55 8.25
CA GLU A 344 -7.21 6.41 9.43
C GLU A 344 -8.05 6.40 10.70
N CYS A 345 -7.63 5.65 11.73
CA CYS A 345 -8.26 5.70 13.04
C CYS A 345 -8.07 7.11 13.65
N GLU A 346 -9.16 7.78 13.98
CA GLU A 346 -9.17 9.15 14.49
C GLU A 346 -9.34 9.18 16.02
N SER A 347 -10.20 8.32 16.57
CA SER A 347 -10.48 8.30 18.00
C SER A 347 -10.84 6.90 18.48
N ILE A 348 -10.49 6.59 19.73
CA ILE A 348 -10.81 5.33 20.40
C ILE A 348 -11.44 5.67 21.75
N GLU A 349 -12.65 5.15 21.99
CA GLU A 349 -13.40 5.38 23.23
C GLU A 349 -13.74 4.04 23.90
N LEU A 350 -13.49 3.91 25.20
CA LEU A 350 -13.90 2.74 25.97
C LEU A 350 -15.34 2.91 26.49
N VAL A 351 -16.24 2.04 26.06
CA VAL A 351 -17.66 2.03 26.47
C VAL A 351 -18.06 0.63 26.90
N GLY A 352 -18.29 0.42 28.19
CA GLY A 352 -18.80 -0.85 28.72
C GLY A 352 -17.91 -2.06 28.40
N GLY A 353 -16.58 -1.91 28.50
CA GLY A 353 -15.60 -2.97 28.20
C GLY A 353 -15.35 -3.19 26.70
N LYS A 354 -15.89 -2.33 25.83
CA LYS A 354 -15.71 -2.39 24.38
C LYS A 354 -15.08 -1.10 23.86
N LEU A 355 -14.19 -1.21 22.89
CA LEU A 355 -13.57 -0.07 22.24
C LEU A 355 -14.43 0.37 21.05
N MET A 356 -14.75 1.65 21.01
CA MET A 356 -15.51 2.31 19.96
C MET A 356 -14.57 3.19 19.14
N LEU A 357 -14.34 2.80 17.90
CA LEU A 357 -13.38 3.44 17.01
C LEU A 357 -14.11 4.29 15.96
N THR A 358 -13.59 5.50 15.74
CA THR A 358 -14.01 6.40 14.65
C THR A 358 -12.86 6.54 13.66
N PHE A 359 -13.18 6.69 12.38
CA PHE A 359 -12.20 6.78 11.31
C PHE A 359 -12.44 8.04 10.47
N SER A 360 -11.35 8.68 10.05
CA SER A 360 -11.34 9.79 9.09
C SER A 360 -11.28 9.27 7.65
N ASN A 361 -11.54 10.15 6.66
CA ASN A 361 -11.47 9.84 5.21
C ASN A 361 -12.26 8.59 4.76
N ILE A 362 -13.38 8.28 5.41
CA ILE A 362 -14.21 7.11 5.10
C ILE A 362 -15.18 7.33 3.93
N GLY A 363 -15.26 8.56 3.39
CA GLY A 363 -16.23 8.92 2.36
C GLY A 363 -17.67 8.62 2.79
N GLU A 364 -18.34 7.73 2.04
CA GLU A 364 -19.72 7.30 2.33
C GLU A 364 -19.85 6.25 3.45
N GLY A 365 -18.74 5.84 4.06
CA GLY A 365 -18.70 4.95 5.22
C GLY A 365 -17.73 3.78 5.10
N LEU A 366 -17.85 2.86 6.04
CA LEU A 366 -17.03 1.65 6.18
C LEU A 366 -17.77 0.41 5.70
N ARG A 367 -17.02 -0.53 5.15
CA ARG A 367 -17.48 -1.87 4.79
C ARG A 367 -16.34 -2.88 4.84
N LEU A 368 -16.68 -4.16 4.75
CA LEU A 368 -15.70 -5.23 4.62
C LEU A 368 -15.31 -5.39 3.13
N THR A 369 -14.11 -5.91 2.88
CA THR A 369 -13.74 -6.44 1.57
C THR A 369 -14.64 -7.64 1.23
N ARG A 370 -14.94 -7.81 -0.07
CA ARG A 370 -15.54 -9.00 -0.72
C ARG A 370 -16.34 -9.97 0.17
N ASP A 371 -17.66 -9.93 0.15
CA ASP A 371 -18.60 -10.95 0.71
C ASP A 371 -18.29 -11.50 2.11
N ASP A 372 -17.35 -10.88 2.83
CA ASP A 372 -16.91 -11.37 4.11
C ASP A 372 -17.98 -11.08 5.14
N SER A 373 -18.26 -12.08 5.96
CA SER A 373 -19.28 -12.01 6.99
C SER A 373 -18.69 -11.58 8.34
N ARG A 374 -17.37 -11.63 8.50
CA ARG A 374 -16.67 -11.35 9.76
C ARG A 374 -15.62 -10.25 9.57
N LEU A 375 -15.66 -9.23 10.42
CA LEU A 375 -14.63 -8.20 10.47
C LEU A 375 -13.39 -8.74 11.19
N ARG A 376 -12.23 -8.69 10.53
CA ARG A 376 -10.95 -9.26 10.96
C ARG A 376 -9.85 -8.19 11.01
N GLY A 377 -8.70 -8.56 11.59
CA GLY A 377 -7.51 -7.72 11.66
C GLY A 377 -7.39 -6.86 12.92
N PHE A 378 -8.40 -6.85 13.79
CA PHE A 378 -8.32 -6.19 15.10
C PHE A 378 -7.73 -7.10 16.17
N THR A 379 -6.87 -6.54 17.01
CA THR A 379 -6.37 -7.22 18.21
C THR A 379 -6.42 -6.26 19.39
N ILE A 380 -6.73 -6.77 20.59
CA ILE A 380 -6.76 -5.96 21.82
C ILE A 380 -6.02 -6.67 22.96
N CYS A 381 -5.50 -5.87 23.91
CA CYS A 381 -4.89 -6.39 25.13
C CYS A 381 -5.47 -5.69 26.37
N GLY A 382 -5.38 -6.37 27.51
CA GLY A 382 -5.67 -5.79 28.82
C GLY A 382 -4.40 -5.24 29.47
N PRO A 383 -4.43 -4.97 30.78
CA PRO A 383 -3.24 -4.54 31.53
C PRO A 383 -2.05 -5.51 31.49
N ASP A 384 -2.30 -6.76 31.10
CA ASP A 384 -1.29 -7.81 30.90
C ASP A 384 -0.44 -7.61 29.62
N ARG A 385 -0.85 -6.68 28.74
CA ARG A 385 -0.17 -6.37 27.48
C ARG A 385 -0.04 -7.57 26.54
N VAL A 386 -0.95 -8.55 26.66
CA VAL A 386 -1.05 -9.69 25.74
C VAL A 386 -2.16 -9.43 24.73
N PHE A 387 -1.78 -9.08 23.49
CA PHE A 387 -2.72 -8.88 22.39
C PHE A 387 -3.30 -10.20 21.90
N ARG A 388 -4.63 -10.22 21.74
CA ARG A 388 -5.41 -11.34 21.20
C ARG A 388 -6.26 -10.85 20.04
N GLU A 389 -6.58 -11.73 19.08
CA GLU A 389 -7.54 -11.42 18.03
C GLU A 389 -8.88 -11.01 18.67
N ALA A 390 -9.39 -9.85 18.28
CA ALA A 390 -10.60 -9.28 18.86
C ALA A 390 -11.79 -9.49 17.93
N GLN A 391 -12.97 -9.66 18.53
CA GLN A 391 -14.22 -9.57 17.80
C GLN A 391 -14.49 -8.11 17.44
N ALA A 392 -15.01 -7.87 16.24
CA ALA A 392 -15.29 -6.54 15.77
C ALA A 392 -16.58 -6.46 14.94
N LYS A 393 -17.26 -5.32 14.98
CA LYS A 393 -18.48 -5.05 14.20
C LYS A 393 -18.54 -3.61 13.72
N VAL A 394 -18.85 -3.42 12.43
CA VAL A 394 -19.17 -2.10 11.89
C VAL A 394 -20.55 -1.66 12.37
N LEU A 395 -20.63 -0.47 12.96
CA LEU A 395 -21.84 0.14 13.48
C LEU A 395 -22.27 1.29 12.57
N TYR A 396 -23.49 1.19 12.05
CA TYR A 396 -24.13 2.19 11.17
C TYR A 396 -23.27 2.62 9.96
N GLY A 397 -22.30 1.80 9.58
CA GLY A 397 -21.37 2.10 8.48
C GLY A 397 -20.35 3.20 8.79
N VAL A 398 -20.16 3.64 10.03
CA VAL A 398 -19.28 4.80 10.34
C VAL A 398 -18.35 4.60 11.54
N ARG A 399 -18.66 3.68 12.45
CA ARG A 399 -17.83 3.33 13.60
C ARG A 399 -17.56 1.84 13.65
N VAL A 400 -16.54 1.43 14.38
CA VAL A 400 -16.27 0.02 14.66
C VAL A 400 -16.26 -0.21 16.16
N MET A 401 -17.01 -1.21 16.60
CA MET A 401 -16.96 -1.72 17.98
C MET A 401 -16.04 -2.93 18.01
N VAL A 402 -15.06 -2.93 18.92
CA VAL A 402 -14.05 -3.99 19.09
C VAL A 402 -14.07 -4.48 20.53
N TRP A 403 -14.09 -5.80 20.74
CA TRP A 403 -14.12 -6.41 22.07
C TRP A 403 -13.56 -7.83 22.08
N HIS A 404 -13.28 -8.35 23.27
CA HIS A 404 -12.92 -9.75 23.48
C HIS A 404 -13.41 -10.18 24.87
N GLU A 405 -14.09 -11.33 24.96
CA GLU A 405 -14.73 -11.77 26.22
C GLU A 405 -13.71 -11.99 27.36
N ALA A 406 -12.49 -12.43 27.04
CA ALA A 406 -11.42 -12.60 28.02
C ALA A 406 -10.65 -11.30 28.35
N VAL A 407 -10.95 -10.18 27.67
CA VAL A 407 -10.30 -8.88 27.89
C VAL A 407 -11.36 -7.84 28.29
N PRO A 408 -11.89 -7.92 29.53
CA PRO A 408 -12.99 -7.05 29.96
C PRO A 408 -12.58 -5.58 30.12
N ASN A 409 -11.29 -5.31 30.31
CA ASN A 409 -10.71 -3.97 30.48
C ASN A 409 -9.62 -3.74 29.44
N PRO A 410 -9.96 -3.53 28.15
CA PRO A 410 -8.97 -3.35 27.11
C PRO A 410 -8.27 -2.00 27.29
N VAL A 411 -6.94 -2.01 27.22
CA VAL A 411 -6.08 -0.82 27.38
C VAL A 411 -5.45 -0.38 26.06
N ALA A 412 -5.34 -1.29 25.09
CA ALA A 412 -4.80 -0.99 23.77
C ALA A 412 -5.45 -1.83 22.67
N VAL A 413 -5.38 -1.34 21.44
CA VAL A 413 -5.91 -1.96 20.21
C VAL A 413 -4.94 -1.77 19.06
N THR A 414 -4.85 -2.78 18.19
CA THR A 414 -4.21 -2.65 16.88
C THR A 414 -5.15 -3.08 15.76
N TYR A 415 -4.91 -2.59 14.55
CA TYR A 415 -5.54 -3.06 13.33
C TYR A 415 -4.49 -3.31 12.26
N GLY A 416 -4.43 -4.56 11.77
CA GLY A 416 -3.50 -4.98 10.71
C GLY A 416 -2.02 -4.78 11.04
N PHE A 417 -1.65 -4.60 12.31
CA PHE A 417 -0.29 -4.17 12.68
C PHE A 417 0.69 -5.34 12.87
N PHE A 418 0.21 -6.48 13.40
CA PHE A 418 1.01 -7.69 13.66
C PHE A 418 0.54 -8.94 12.92
N ASP A 419 -0.66 -8.91 12.34
CA ASP A 419 -1.22 -10.01 11.54
C ASP A 419 -1.06 -9.65 10.05
N PRO A 420 -0.64 -10.57 9.16
CA PRO A 420 -0.60 -10.31 7.72
C PRO A 420 -1.79 -9.50 7.23
N HIS A 421 -1.53 -8.38 6.55
CA HIS A 421 -2.55 -7.46 6.05
C HIS A 421 -3.62 -8.13 5.18
N GLU A 422 -3.34 -9.32 4.64
CA GLU A 422 -4.31 -10.13 3.90
C GLU A 422 -5.53 -10.51 4.75
N ARG A 423 -5.38 -10.63 6.07
CA ARG A 423 -6.49 -10.89 7.01
C ARG A 423 -7.25 -9.62 7.40
N ALA A 424 -6.65 -8.44 7.23
CA ALA A 424 -7.27 -7.16 7.54
C ALA A 424 -8.23 -6.73 6.42
N ASN A 425 -9.53 -6.73 6.71
CA ASN A 425 -10.59 -6.64 5.69
C ASN A 425 -11.48 -5.40 5.79
N LEU A 426 -11.16 -4.41 6.63
CA LEU A 426 -11.89 -3.15 6.73
C LEU A 426 -11.43 -2.15 5.65
N ILE A 427 -12.39 -1.63 4.90
CA ILE A 427 -12.19 -0.63 3.85
C ILE A 427 -13.25 0.47 3.95
N SER A 428 -12.98 1.63 3.37
CA SER A 428 -14.02 2.60 3.04
C SER A 428 -14.91 2.10 1.91
N LYS A 429 -16.11 2.69 1.78
CA LYS A 429 -16.98 2.48 0.62
C LYS A 429 -16.36 2.95 -0.68
N ASP A 430 -15.41 3.90 -0.62
CA ASP A 430 -14.57 4.32 -1.76
C ASP A 430 -13.44 3.34 -2.09
N HIS A 431 -13.46 2.13 -1.52
CA HIS A 431 -12.53 1.04 -1.81
C HIS A 431 -11.08 1.29 -1.37
N LEU A 432 -10.86 2.23 -0.43
CA LEU A 432 -9.57 2.45 0.22
C LEU A 432 -9.46 1.61 1.51
N PRO A 433 -8.46 0.72 1.63
CA PRO A 433 -8.10 0.08 2.89
C PRO A 433 -7.81 1.05 4.02
N ILE A 434 -8.21 0.66 5.22
CA ILE A 434 -7.87 1.37 6.45
C ILE A 434 -6.36 1.28 6.68
N VAL A 435 -5.76 2.41 7.06
CA VAL A 435 -4.36 2.49 7.46
C VAL A 435 -4.15 1.61 8.70
N PRO A 436 -3.19 0.68 8.66
CA PRO A 436 -2.81 -0.11 9.83
C PRO A 436 -2.33 0.78 10.97
N PHE A 437 -2.67 0.43 12.21
CA PHE A 437 -2.30 1.25 13.36
C PHE A 437 -2.21 0.43 14.66
N ARG A 438 -1.56 1.03 15.66
CA ARG A 438 -1.59 0.64 17.08
C ARG A 438 -1.95 1.86 17.92
N SER A 439 -2.64 1.66 19.03
CA SER A 439 -3.07 2.76 19.91
C SER A 439 -1.96 3.31 20.81
N ASP A 440 -0.93 2.52 21.09
CA ASP A 440 0.25 2.92 21.87
C ASP A 440 1.50 2.15 21.40
N GLN A 441 2.66 2.46 21.99
CA GLN A 441 3.96 1.85 21.66
C GLN A 441 4.55 1.07 22.86
N GLU A 442 3.70 0.66 23.80
CA GLU A 442 4.11 -0.04 25.01
C GLU A 442 4.54 -1.48 24.69
N ASP A 443 5.57 -1.97 25.38
CA ASP A 443 6.07 -3.33 25.19
C ASP A 443 4.95 -4.35 25.43
N SER A 444 4.70 -5.20 24.43
CA SER A 444 3.53 -6.09 24.41
C SER A 444 3.85 -7.43 23.72
N VAL A 445 3.09 -8.46 24.08
CA VAL A 445 3.17 -9.81 23.49
C VAL A 445 1.97 -10.02 22.57
N TYR A 446 2.17 -10.62 21.39
CA TYR A 446 1.11 -10.87 20.42
C TYR A 446 0.78 -12.36 20.32
N ALA A 447 -0.29 -12.78 21.00
CA ALA A 447 -0.81 -14.14 20.98
C ALA A 447 -1.88 -14.29 19.88
N LEU A 448 -1.45 -14.20 18.62
CA LEU A 448 -2.36 -14.26 17.46
C LEU A 448 -2.67 -15.71 17.07
N PRO A 449 -3.94 -16.01 16.72
CA PRO A 449 -4.28 -17.31 16.17
C PRO A 449 -3.62 -17.48 14.79
N ARG A 450 -3.07 -18.67 14.57
CA ARG A 450 -2.53 -19.12 13.29
C ARG A 450 -3.67 -19.52 12.35
N GLU A 451 -3.46 -19.54 11.04
CA GLU A 451 -4.52 -19.80 10.04
C GLU A 451 -5.26 -21.13 10.30
N TRP A 452 -4.50 -22.19 10.56
CA TRP A 452 -5.03 -23.51 10.91
C TRP A 452 -5.92 -23.55 12.16
N MET A 453 -5.82 -22.55 13.03
CA MET A 453 -6.65 -22.48 14.23
C MET A 453 -8.13 -22.21 13.92
N HIS A 454 -8.43 -21.62 12.75
CA HIS A 454 -9.82 -21.40 12.31
C HIS A 454 -10.44 -22.64 11.65
N CYS A 455 -9.66 -23.66 11.29
CA CYS A 455 -10.13 -24.85 10.58
C CYS A 455 -10.83 -24.56 9.23
N ASP A 456 -10.52 -23.41 8.62
CA ASP A 456 -11.16 -22.90 7.39
C ASP A 456 -10.51 -23.41 6.09
N ASP A 457 -9.33 -24.05 6.15
CA ASP A 457 -8.69 -24.70 5.01
C ASP A 457 -8.19 -26.11 5.36
N ALA A 458 -8.61 -27.10 4.57
CA ALA A 458 -8.17 -28.48 4.73
C ALA A 458 -6.71 -28.72 4.29
N ALA A 459 -6.13 -27.84 3.47
CA ALA A 459 -4.76 -27.96 2.98
C ALA A 459 -3.70 -27.73 4.08
N GLU A 460 -4.09 -27.08 5.18
CA GLU A 460 -3.24 -26.80 6.33
C GLU A 460 -3.07 -28.00 7.27
N TRP A 461 -3.79 -29.10 7.01
CA TRP A 461 -3.85 -30.27 7.89
C TRP A 461 -3.20 -31.49 7.25
N GLN A 462 -2.48 -32.25 8.06
CA GLN A 462 -1.82 -33.49 7.65
C GLN A 462 -2.10 -34.64 8.61
N VAL A 463 -1.95 -35.86 8.09
CA VAL A 463 -2.05 -37.10 8.86
C VAL A 463 -0.65 -37.60 9.17
N PHE A 464 -0.36 -37.81 10.44
CA PHE A 464 0.92 -38.35 10.91
C PHE A 464 0.85 -39.86 11.16
N ALA A 465 -0.33 -40.38 11.52
CA ALA A 465 -0.59 -41.80 11.65
C ALA A 465 -2.05 -42.13 11.35
N GLY A 466 -2.30 -43.25 10.65
CA GLY A 466 -3.63 -43.67 10.21
C GLY A 466 -4.04 -43.04 8.87
N ALA A 467 -5.34 -43.06 8.58
CA ALA A 467 -5.90 -42.54 7.34
C ALA A 467 -7.12 -41.64 7.61
N ILE A 468 -7.01 -40.36 7.26
CA ILE A 468 -8.10 -39.37 7.28
C ILE A 468 -8.22 -38.73 5.90
N LYS A 469 -9.46 -38.48 5.50
CA LYS A 469 -9.79 -37.56 4.42
C LYS A 469 -10.34 -36.26 5.00
N PHE A 470 -9.59 -35.18 4.83
CA PHE A 470 -10.02 -33.83 5.20
C PHE A 470 -10.92 -33.21 4.13
N ARG A 471 -11.94 -32.46 4.57
CA ARG A 471 -12.77 -31.61 3.73
C ARG A 471 -13.19 -30.37 4.51
N LEU A 472 -13.29 -29.24 3.84
CA LEU A 472 -13.96 -28.06 4.38
C LEU A 472 -15.48 -28.22 4.24
N GLU A 473 -16.22 -28.11 5.35
CA GLU A 473 -17.68 -28.14 5.36
C GLU A 473 -18.24 -26.77 5.72
N LYS A 474 -18.88 -26.10 4.76
CA LYS A 474 -19.40 -24.72 4.94
C LYS A 474 -20.72 -24.68 5.69
N ALA A 475 -21.51 -25.76 5.64
CA ALA A 475 -22.86 -25.81 6.20
C ALA A 475 -22.87 -26.11 7.71
N ASN A 476 -21.87 -26.82 8.22
CA ASN A 476 -21.80 -27.23 9.62
C ASN A 476 -20.55 -26.64 10.26
N LYS A 477 -20.68 -25.49 10.93
CA LYS A 477 -19.56 -24.75 11.54
C LYS A 477 -20.01 -24.08 12.84
N SER A 478 -19.07 -23.83 13.75
CA SER A 478 -19.29 -23.01 14.95
C SER A 478 -18.93 -21.54 14.70
N GLU A 479 -17.84 -21.27 13.96
CA GLU A 479 -17.42 -19.94 13.52
C GLU A 479 -16.85 -19.99 12.08
N GLY A 480 -16.23 -18.91 11.59
CA GLY A 480 -15.43 -18.95 10.36
C GLY A 480 -16.19 -19.12 9.04
N GLU A 481 -15.47 -19.55 8.00
CA GLU A 481 -16.00 -19.87 6.67
C GLU A 481 -16.58 -21.29 6.59
N GLY A 482 -16.01 -22.23 7.33
CA GLY A 482 -16.45 -23.63 7.44
C GLY A 482 -15.87 -24.32 8.67
N SER A 483 -16.06 -25.64 8.77
CA SER A 483 -15.33 -26.47 9.72
C SER A 483 -14.54 -27.56 9.00
N LEU A 484 -13.48 -28.04 9.66
CA LEU A 484 -12.70 -29.15 9.15
C LEU A 484 -13.45 -30.45 9.42
N SER A 485 -13.90 -31.11 8.36
CA SER A 485 -14.49 -32.45 8.41
C SER A 485 -13.42 -33.52 8.21
N LEU A 486 -13.40 -34.49 9.11
CA LEU A 486 -12.49 -35.63 9.08
C LEU A 486 -13.31 -36.90 8.89
N SER A 487 -13.12 -37.57 7.75
CA SER A 487 -13.64 -38.93 7.53
C SER A 487 -12.52 -39.95 7.63
N TYR A 488 -12.67 -40.98 8.46
CA TYR A 488 -11.59 -41.92 8.74
C TYR A 488 -12.05 -43.38 8.85
N GLN A 489 -11.09 -44.28 8.66
CA GLN A 489 -11.20 -45.71 8.91
C GLN A 489 -9.91 -46.18 9.60
N MET A 490 -10.06 -46.91 10.70
CA MET A 490 -8.98 -47.45 11.52
C MET A 490 -8.90 -48.97 11.31
N ASP A 491 -7.69 -49.47 11.12
CA ASP A 491 -7.41 -50.89 11.30
C ASP A 491 -7.37 -51.19 12.81
N SER A 492 -7.90 -52.35 13.20
CA SER A 492 -8.24 -52.69 14.58
C SER A 492 -7.14 -52.29 15.59
N CYS A 493 -7.46 -51.31 16.45
CA CYS A 493 -6.68 -50.82 17.61
C CYS A 493 -5.60 -49.75 17.37
N GLN A 494 -5.54 -49.06 16.22
CA GLN A 494 -4.62 -47.92 16.05
C GLN A 494 -5.31 -46.56 16.26
N ASN A 495 -4.70 -45.70 17.09
CA ASN A 495 -5.09 -44.30 17.20
C ASN A 495 -4.70 -43.55 15.92
N ILE A 496 -5.52 -42.58 15.52
CA ILE A 496 -5.21 -41.71 14.39
C ILE A 496 -4.57 -40.45 14.93
N VAL A 497 -3.44 -40.05 14.33
CA VAL A 497 -2.69 -38.84 14.72
C VAL A 497 -2.70 -37.89 13.54
N PHE A 498 -3.19 -36.68 13.77
CA PHE A 498 -3.28 -35.64 12.74
C PHE A 498 -3.07 -34.27 13.36
N GLY A 499 -2.82 -33.26 12.55
CA GLY A 499 -2.60 -31.90 13.07
C GLY A 499 -2.25 -30.93 11.96
N PRO A 500 -2.04 -29.66 12.31
CA PRO A 500 -1.62 -28.65 11.35
C PRO A 500 -0.20 -28.95 10.82
N TRP A 501 0.03 -28.60 9.56
CA TRP A 501 1.33 -28.76 8.90
C TRP A 501 2.23 -27.55 9.18
N ILE A 502 2.86 -27.54 10.35
CA ILE A 502 3.73 -26.45 10.83
C ILE A 502 5.22 -26.82 10.89
N ASP A 503 5.64 -27.88 10.19
CA ASP A 503 7.00 -28.45 10.29
C ASP A 503 8.10 -27.62 9.58
N ARG A 504 7.78 -26.44 9.03
CA ARG A 504 8.74 -25.53 8.38
C ARG A 504 9.09 -24.37 9.32
N PRO A 505 10.25 -24.39 10.00
CA PRO A 505 10.60 -23.34 10.97
C PRO A 505 10.74 -21.93 10.39
N SER A 506 11.03 -21.83 9.08
CA SER A 506 11.08 -20.54 8.36
C SER A 506 9.71 -19.90 8.21
N ASP A 507 8.67 -20.71 8.07
CA ASP A 507 7.31 -20.27 7.76
C ASP A 507 6.48 -20.21 9.06
N PHE A 508 6.81 -21.07 10.02
CA PHE A 508 6.16 -21.22 11.32
C PHE A 508 7.20 -21.18 12.46
N PRO A 509 7.51 -20.00 13.02
CA PRO A 509 8.34 -19.92 14.22
C PRO A 509 7.64 -20.65 15.38
N PRO A 510 8.40 -21.10 16.40
CA PRO A 510 7.83 -21.77 17.56
C PRO A 510 6.66 -20.98 18.14
N MET A 511 5.58 -21.68 18.43
CA MET A 511 4.38 -21.10 19.01
C MET A 511 4.55 -20.97 20.51
N ASP A 512 4.21 -19.80 21.03
CA ASP A 512 4.20 -19.53 22.46
C ASP A 512 2.82 -19.81 23.04
N LEU A 513 2.75 -20.83 23.91
CA LEU A 513 1.60 -21.20 24.74
C LEU A 513 1.84 -20.89 26.23
N SER A 514 2.98 -20.30 26.59
CA SER A 514 3.34 -20.04 27.98
C SER A 514 2.45 -18.98 28.63
N THR A 515 1.97 -18.03 27.83
CA THR A 515 1.08 -16.94 28.27
C THR A 515 -0.37 -17.38 28.45
N SER A 516 -0.79 -18.49 27.82
CA SER A 516 -2.14 -19.06 27.89
C SER A 516 -2.06 -20.57 27.71
N PRO A 517 -1.75 -21.31 28.79
CA PRO A 517 -1.42 -22.73 28.75
C PRO A 517 -2.67 -23.61 28.61
N LYS A 518 -3.74 -23.11 27.99
CA LYS A 518 -4.93 -23.89 27.66
C LYS A 518 -5.19 -23.79 26.18
N LEU A 519 -5.33 -24.93 25.53
CA LEU A 519 -5.80 -25.00 24.16
C LEU A 519 -7.25 -25.48 24.16
N VAL A 520 -8.12 -24.71 23.54
CA VAL A 520 -9.55 -24.99 23.45
C VAL A 520 -9.90 -25.24 21.99
N LEU A 521 -10.76 -26.22 21.71
CA LEU A 521 -11.31 -26.43 20.37
C LEU A 521 -12.73 -26.96 20.40
N ASP A 522 -13.51 -26.59 19.40
CA ASP A 522 -14.89 -27.03 19.26
C ASP A 522 -14.95 -28.28 18.39
N VAL A 523 -15.73 -29.27 18.84
CA VAL A 523 -15.88 -30.56 18.19
C VAL A 523 -17.36 -30.86 17.95
N PHE A 524 -17.69 -31.32 16.75
CA PHE A 524 -19.00 -31.88 16.44
C PHE A 524 -18.88 -33.34 16.02
N ASN A 525 -19.68 -34.20 16.67
CA ASN A 525 -19.63 -35.65 16.48
C ASN A 525 -20.95 -36.17 15.88
N PRO A 526 -21.04 -36.36 14.56
CA PRO A 526 -22.26 -36.82 13.88
C PRO A 526 -22.60 -38.28 14.17
N ASP A 527 -21.62 -39.10 14.58
CA ASP A 527 -21.77 -40.56 14.62
C ASP A 527 -22.56 -41.07 15.82
N LEU A 528 -22.89 -40.19 16.79
CA LEU A 528 -23.58 -40.54 18.02
C LEU A 528 -22.93 -41.71 18.78
N LYS A 529 -21.61 -41.81 18.70
CA LYS A 529 -20.78 -42.75 19.46
C LYS A 529 -19.72 -42.01 20.27
N GLU A 530 -19.35 -42.56 21.41
CA GLU A 530 -18.28 -42.00 22.23
C GLU A 530 -16.93 -42.07 21.53
N LYS A 531 -16.21 -40.96 21.53
CA LYS A 531 -14.84 -40.83 21.00
C LYS A 531 -13.95 -40.17 22.05
N GLY A 532 -12.65 -40.38 21.91
CA GLY A 532 -11.62 -39.72 22.72
C GLY A 532 -10.74 -38.83 21.86
N LEU A 533 -10.32 -37.70 22.39
CA LEU A 533 -9.33 -36.83 21.78
C LEU A 533 -8.29 -36.41 22.82
N SER A 534 -7.01 -36.68 22.57
CA SER A 534 -5.89 -36.12 23.34
C SER A 534 -5.09 -35.15 22.48
N LEU A 535 -4.36 -34.24 23.13
CA LEU A 535 -3.48 -33.28 22.50
C LEU A 535 -2.04 -33.70 22.74
N LYS A 536 -1.25 -33.74 21.69
CA LYS A 536 0.16 -34.12 21.68
C LYS A 536 1.00 -32.95 21.19
N LEU A 537 2.00 -32.55 21.98
CA LEU A 537 2.84 -31.38 21.71
C LEU A 537 4.31 -31.76 21.67
N MET A 538 5.07 -31.13 20.79
CA MET A 538 6.53 -31.17 20.80
C MET A 538 7.07 -29.75 20.95
N ALA A 539 8.00 -29.56 21.88
CA ALA A 539 8.66 -28.28 22.10
C ALA A 539 10.18 -28.42 22.19
N ILE A 540 10.89 -27.36 21.83
CA ILE A 540 12.36 -27.30 21.95
C ILE A 540 12.71 -27.19 23.43
N VAL A 541 13.56 -28.09 23.91
CA VAL A 541 14.11 -28.09 25.27
C VAL A 541 15.58 -28.45 25.17
N ALA A 542 16.50 -27.57 25.56
CA ALA A 542 17.92 -27.84 25.40
C ALA A 542 18.36 -29.11 26.19
N PRO A 543 19.09 -30.08 25.59
CA PRO A 543 19.65 -30.10 24.24
C PRO A 543 18.81 -30.95 23.25
N GLY A 544 17.65 -30.49 22.81
CA GLY A 544 16.82 -31.21 21.85
C GLY A 544 15.37 -30.72 21.80
N ALA A 545 14.45 -31.64 21.58
CA ALA A 545 13.02 -31.41 21.70
C ALA A 545 12.40 -32.53 22.53
N ARG A 546 11.34 -32.21 23.27
CA ARG A 546 10.60 -33.17 24.09
C ARG A 546 9.13 -33.13 23.71
N GLU A 547 8.50 -34.29 23.83
CA GLU A 547 7.12 -34.53 23.45
C GLU A 547 6.29 -34.89 24.68
N ILE A 548 5.05 -34.40 24.72
CA ILE A 548 4.05 -34.71 25.75
C ILE A 548 2.73 -35.11 25.08
N GLU A 549 1.88 -35.81 25.81
CA GLU A 549 0.49 -36.05 25.44
C GLU A 549 -0.42 -35.80 26.65
N THR A 550 -1.49 -35.04 26.46
CA THR A 550 -2.47 -34.75 27.50
C THR A 550 -3.33 -35.98 27.79
N ALA A 551 -4.04 -35.96 28.92
CA ALA A 551 -5.13 -36.90 29.13
C ALA A 551 -6.17 -36.84 28.00
N VAL A 552 -6.79 -37.98 27.71
CA VAL A 552 -7.85 -38.09 26.70
C VAL A 552 -9.10 -37.39 27.19
N GLN A 553 -9.59 -36.42 26.42
CA GLN A 553 -10.90 -35.82 26.62
C GLN A 553 -11.98 -36.62 25.91
N LYS A 554 -13.10 -36.82 26.62
CA LYS A 554 -14.24 -37.58 26.14
C LYS A 554 -15.16 -36.70 25.30
N ILE A 555 -15.45 -37.14 24.08
CA ILE A 555 -16.45 -36.55 23.20
C ILE A 555 -17.74 -37.37 23.33
N ILE A 556 -18.78 -36.75 23.86
CA ILE A 556 -20.05 -37.43 24.09
C ILE A 556 -20.82 -37.60 22.78
N PRO A 557 -21.68 -38.62 22.67
CA PRO A 557 -22.54 -38.85 21.51
C PRO A 557 -23.70 -37.84 21.48
N ALA A 558 -23.44 -36.63 20.99
CA ALA A 558 -24.44 -35.56 20.91
C ALA A 558 -24.35 -34.79 19.58
N LEU A 559 -25.52 -34.50 18.98
CA LEU A 559 -25.64 -33.68 17.76
C LEU A 559 -25.59 -32.18 18.09
N ARG A 560 -24.53 -31.76 18.78
CA ARG A 560 -24.22 -30.35 19.05
C ARG A 560 -22.72 -30.18 19.17
N TRP A 561 -22.25 -28.96 18.95
CA TRP A 561 -20.86 -28.58 19.21
C TRP A 561 -20.54 -28.75 20.70
N GLN A 562 -19.34 -29.28 20.96
CA GLN A 562 -18.78 -29.51 22.28
C GLN A 562 -17.41 -28.86 22.35
N THR A 563 -17.18 -28.04 23.36
CA THR A 563 -15.88 -27.39 23.56
C THR A 563 -15.00 -28.28 24.43
N LEU A 564 -13.85 -28.69 23.91
CA LEU A 564 -12.82 -29.44 24.63
C LEU A 564 -11.73 -28.48 25.11
N THR A 565 -11.20 -28.69 26.32
CA THR A 565 -10.16 -27.81 26.92
C THR A 565 -8.97 -28.64 27.39
N PHE A 566 -7.83 -28.45 26.73
CA PHE A 566 -6.57 -29.12 27.03
C PHE A 566 -5.71 -28.22 27.91
N ASP A 567 -5.57 -28.59 29.19
CA ASP A 567 -4.71 -27.87 30.14
C ASP A 567 -3.26 -28.35 30.02
N LEU A 568 -2.37 -27.42 29.69
CA LEU A 568 -0.94 -27.64 29.46
C LEU A 568 -0.09 -27.22 30.66
N GLN A 569 -0.67 -26.53 31.64
CA GLN A 569 0.04 -26.07 32.83
C GLN A 569 0.79 -27.19 33.57
N PRO A 570 0.24 -28.41 33.72
CA PRO A 570 0.96 -29.52 34.37
C PRO A 570 2.27 -29.90 33.68
N PHE A 571 2.41 -29.62 32.38
CA PHE A 571 3.57 -29.99 31.56
C PHE A 571 4.60 -28.86 31.42
N ALA A 572 4.36 -27.68 32.00
CA ALA A 572 5.26 -26.54 31.93
C ALA A 572 6.65 -26.80 32.55
N GLN A 573 6.79 -27.84 33.37
CA GLN A 573 8.08 -28.31 33.91
C GLN A 573 8.76 -29.36 33.01
N GLU A 574 8.01 -29.97 32.09
CA GLU A 574 8.50 -31.01 31.20
C GLU A 574 8.95 -30.45 29.86
N ILE A 575 8.24 -29.46 29.33
CA ILE A 575 8.48 -28.81 28.04
C ILE A 575 8.47 -27.28 28.17
N ASP A 576 9.20 -26.62 27.28
CA ASP A 576 9.15 -25.16 27.15
C ASP A 576 7.92 -24.76 26.32
N LEU A 577 6.86 -24.31 27.01
CA LEU A 577 5.63 -23.88 26.35
C LEU A 577 5.82 -22.62 25.47
N ALA A 578 6.92 -21.89 25.59
CA ALA A 578 7.25 -20.78 24.70
C ALA A 578 7.90 -21.23 23.39
N GLN A 579 8.22 -22.52 23.24
CA GLN A 579 8.97 -23.07 22.11
C GLN A 579 8.27 -24.29 21.47
N VAL A 580 6.94 -24.25 21.35
CA VAL A 580 6.16 -25.35 20.76
C VAL A 580 6.32 -25.37 19.25
N ILE A 581 6.84 -26.47 18.70
CA ILE A 581 7.13 -26.63 17.27
C ILE A 581 6.19 -27.63 16.58
N ARG A 582 5.41 -28.40 17.33
CA ARG A 582 4.42 -29.32 16.76
C ARG A 582 3.20 -29.47 17.65
N ILE A 583 2.04 -29.54 17.01
CA ILE A 583 0.75 -29.80 17.63
C ILE A 583 0.08 -30.94 16.87
N GLN A 584 -0.38 -31.96 17.59
CA GLN A 584 -1.09 -33.10 17.03
C GLN A 584 -2.29 -33.44 17.91
N LEU A 585 -3.39 -33.83 17.27
CA LEU A 585 -4.56 -34.40 17.91
C LEU A 585 -4.55 -35.91 17.69
N VAL A 586 -4.82 -36.64 18.77
CA VAL A 586 -4.85 -38.10 18.78
C VAL A 586 -6.29 -38.54 18.97
N LEU A 587 -6.90 -39.03 17.88
CA LEU A 587 -8.28 -39.49 17.87
C LEU A 587 -8.34 -40.98 18.25
N GLN A 588 -9.20 -41.27 19.23
CA GLN A 588 -9.50 -42.60 19.72
C GLN A 588 -10.96 -42.94 19.45
N ASP A 589 -11.21 -43.98 18.66
CA ASP A 589 -12.57 -44.43 18.34
C ASP A 589 -12.63 -45.97 18.30
N LYS A 590 -13.40 -46.56 19.21
CA LYS A 590 -13.58 -48.02 19.28
C LYS A 590 -14.37 -48.59 18.10
N ALA A 591 -15.13 -47.77 17.39
CA ALA A 591 -15.94 -48.21 16.25
C ALA A 591 -15.10 -48.43 14.97
N GLY A 592 -13.88 -47.92 14.93
CA GLY A 592 -12.92 -48.12 13.85
C GLY A 592 -13.27 -47.44 12.52
N ARG A 593 -14.36 -46.68 12.43
CA ARG A 593 -14.66 -45.78 11.29
C ARG A 593 -15.65 -44.72 11.72
N GLY A 594 -15.51 -43.51 11.19
CA GLY A 594 -16.39 -42.42 11.57
C GLY A 594 -16.10 -41.10 10.90
N GLN A 595 -16.87 -40.10 11.34
CA GLN A 595 -16.72 -38.70 10.99
C GLN A 595 -16.65 -37.84 12.25
N ILE A 596 -15.84 -36.79 12.21
CA ILE A 596 -15.74 -35.79 13.26
C ILE A 596 -15.43 -34.44 12.62
N TYR A 597 -15.96 -33.37 13.19
CA TYR A 597 -15.70 -32.01 12.73
C TYR A 597 -14.98 -31.23 13.81
N LEU A 598 -14.01 -30.42 13.41
CA LEU A 598 -13.23 -29.54 14.26
C LEU A 598 -13.37 -28.10 13.79
N ASP A 599 -13.44 -27.19 14.76
CA ASP A 599 -13.59 -25.76 14.49
C ASP A 599 -13.05 -24.94 15.68
N ASN A 600 -12.75 -23.66 15.44
CA ASN A 600 -12.49 -22.63 16.45
C ASN A 600 -11.45 -23.03 17.52
N ILE A 601 -10.25 -23.40 17.09
CA ILE A 601 -9.13 -23.68 17.99
C ILE A 601 -8.61 -22.33 18.54
N ARG A 602 -8.41 -22.23 19.85
CA ARG A 602 -8.01 -20.98 20.50
C ARG A 602 -7.21 -21.22 21.77
N GLN A 603 -6.33 -20.26 22.09
CA GLN A 603 -5.66 -20.20 23.39
C GLN A 603 -6.61 -19.55 24.41
N ALA A 604 -6.75 -20.13 25.59
CA ALA A 604 -7.71 -19.70 26.62
C ALA A 604 -7.07 -19.38 27.98
#